data_AF-A0A6A6UPW4-F1
#
_entry.id   AF-A0A6A6UPW4-F1
#
_cell.length_a   1.000
_cell.length_b   1.000
_cell.length_c   1.000
_cell.angle_alpha   90.00
_cell.angle_beta   90.00
_cell.angle_gamma   90.00
#
_symmetry.space_group_name_H-M   'P 1'
#
loop_
_entity.id
_entity.type
_entity.pdbx_description
1 polymer ?
#
loop_
_entity_poly.entity_id
_entity_poly.type
_entity_poly.pdbx_seq_one_letter_code
_entity_poly.pdbx_strand_id
1 'polypeptide(L)'
;MNYLHWLSPDVDLSGDKAKVPTSGASFVKYFQPSPPASDPPHRYTFLLYAQPADFKMPKLASPLAFDLVSFAKAAGIGEPKAGTFMQVQG
;
A
#
# COMPACT_ATOMS: atom_id res chain seq x y z
N MET A 1 7.02 12.78 -3.99
CA MET A 1 6.37 11.78 -4.86
C MET A 1 6.43 10.44 -4.13
N ASN A 2 5.36 9.65 -4.11
CA ASN A 2 5.42 8.31 -3.53
C ASN A 2 5.40 7.26 -4.64
N TYR A 3 6.10 6.15 -4.43
CA TYR A 3 6.00 4.96 -5.25
C TYR A 3 5.11 3.93 -4.56
N LEU A 4 4.11 3.38 -5.26
CA LEU A 4 3.32 2.27 -4.73
C LEU A 4 4.11 0.97 -4.84
N HIS A 5 4.75 0.57 -3.76
CA HIS A 5 5.53 -0.67 -3.71
C HIS A 5 4.66 -1.92 -3.64
N TRP A 6 3.48 -1.85 -3.02
CA TRP A 6 2.62 -3.00 -2.77
C TRP A 6 1.21 -2.57 -2.38
N LEU A 7 0.20 -3.32 -2.81
CA LEU A 7 -1.17 -3.20 -2.36
C LEU A 7 -1.80 -4.58 -2.31
N SER A 8 -2.33 -4.95 -1.15
CA SER A 8 -3.09 -6.19 -0.96
C SER A 8 -4.42 -5.87 -0.27
N PRO A 9 -5.51 -5.76 -1.04
CA PRO A 9 -6.87 -5.67 -0.49
C PRO A 9 -7.32 -7.00 0.10
N ASP A 10 -8.48 -7.01 0.76
CA ASP A 10 -9.13 -8.23 1.26
C ASP A 10 -8.31 -9.00 2.31
N VAL A 11 -7.54 -8.29 3.13
CA VAL A 11 -6.80 -8.89 4.26
C VAL A 11 -7.80 -9.42 5.29
N ASP A 12 -7.78 -10.73 5.51
CA ASP A 12 -8.62 -11.41 6.50
C ASP A 12 -7.91 -11.41 7.88
N LEU A 13 -8.54 -10.72 8.84
CA LEU A 13 -8.10 -10.58 10.23
C LEU A 13 -8.99 -11.37 11.22
N SER A 14 -9.86 -12.26 10.73
CA SER A 14 -10.83 -12.99 11.58
C SER A 14 -10.22 -14.14 12.39
N GLY A 15 -8.99 -14.57 12.06
CA GLY A 15 -8.25 -15.61 12.79
C GLY A 15 -7.04 -15.07 13.55
N ASP A 16 -6.29 -15.97 14.20
CA ASP A 16 -5.10 -15.63 15.01
C ASP A 16 -3.95 -15.00 14.20
N LYS A 17 -3.97 -15.16 12.88
CA LYS A 17 -2.98 -14.60 11.96
C LYS A 17 -3.69 -13.90 10.81
N ALA A 18 -3.16 -12.75 10.42
CA ALA A 18 -3.59 -12.07 9.21
C ALA A 18 -3.32 -12.96 7.99
N LYS A 19 -4.33 -13.17 7.17
CA LYS A 19 -4.17 -13.76 5.83
C LYS A 19 -4.17 -12.63 4.83
N VAL A 20 -3.04 -12.47 4.15
CA VAL A 20 -2.82 -11.39 3.19
C VAL A 20 -2.84 -11.95 1.77
N PRO A 21 -3.81 -11.56 0.93
CA PRO A 21 -3.87 -12.03 -0.45
C PRO A 21 -2.63 -11.68 -1.28
N THR A 22 -2.26 -12.59 -2.19
CA THR A 22 -1.10 -12.44 -3.08
C THR A 22 -1.46 -12.38 -4.57
N SER A 23 -2.76 -12.32 -4.88
CA SER A 23 -3.32 -12.21 -6.23
C SER A 23 -4.74 -11.64 -6.17
N GLY A 24 -5.32 -11.31 -7.33
CA GLY A 24 -6.66 -10.73 -7.46
C GLY A 24 -6.67 -9.49 -8.36
N ALA A 25 -7.86 -9.03 -8.75
CA ALA A 25 -8.02 -7.91 -9.68
C ALA A 25 -7.50 -6.57 -9.11
N SER A 26 -7.55 -6.42 -7.78
CA SER A 26 -7.17 -5.21 -7.06
C SER A 26 -5.77 -5.31 -6.43
N PHE A 27 -5.07 -6.42 -6.64
CA PHE A 27 -3.75 -6.67 -6.07
C PHE A 27 -2.65 -5.98 -6.89
N VAL A 28 -1.73 -5.28 -6.21
CA VAL A 28 -0.49 -4.76 -6.81
C VAL A 28 0.67 -5.55 -6.23
N LYS A 29 1.38 -6.26 -7.09
CA LYS A 29 2.52 -7.10 -6.71
C LYS A 29 3.59 -6.26 -6.00
N TYR A 30 4.15 -6.84 -4.94
CA TYR A 30 5.27 -6.23 -4.21
C TYR A 30 6.48 -6.00 -5.12
N PHE A 31 7.00 -4.78 -5.10
CA PHE A 31 8.28 -4.40 -5.69
C PHE A 31 9.22 -3.95 -4.56
N GLN A 32 10.40 -4.56 -4.46
CA GLN A 32 11.29 -4.31 -3.34
C GLN A 32 11.80 -2.86 -3.27
N PRO A 33 12.27 -2.41 -2.08
CA PRO A 33 13.14 -1.25 -1.97
C PRO A 33 14.32 -1.33 -2.93
N SER A 34 14.54 -0.24 -3.66
CA SER A 34 15.69 -0.07 -4.54
C SER A 34 16.12 1.40 -4.58
N PRO A 35 16.41 2.02 -3.42
CA PRO A 35 16.83 3.42 -3.39
C PRO A 35 18.18 3.57 -4.11
N PRO A 36 18.44 4.68 -4.82
CA PRO A 36 19.74 4.95 -5.40
C PRO A 36 20.86 4.99 -4.33
N ALA A 37 22.04 4.47 -4.65
CA ALA A 37 23.16 4.40 -3.70
C ALA A 37 23.66 5.77 -3.20
N SER A 38 23.48 6.82 -4.00
CA SER A 38 23.86 8.20 -3.63
C SER A 38 22.83 8.93 -2.78
N ASP A 39 21.63 8.36 -2.60
CA ASP A 39 20.55 9.03 -1.90
C ASP A 39 20.66 8.84 -0.38
N PRO A 40 20.11 9.78 0.42
CA PRO A 40 19.86 9.50 1.83
C PRO A 40 18.88 8.32 1.97
N PRO A 41 18.79 7.65 3.13
CA PRO A 41 17.85 6.54 3.31
C PRO A 41 16.41 6.89 2.95
N HIS A 42 15.78 6.12 2.05
CA HIS A 42 14.38 6.28 1.68
C HIS A 42 13.47 5.64 2.73
N ARG A 43 12.32 6.26 2.99
CA ARG A 43 11.30 5.74 3.92
C ARG A 43 10.23 4.94 3.17
N TYR A 44 10.09 3.68 3.53
CA TYR A 44 9.05 2.78 3.02
C TYR A 44 7.96 2.66 4.08
N THR A 45 6.80 3.24 3.79
CA THR A 45 5.69 3.33 4.75
C THR A 45 4.67 2.24 4.46
N PHE A 46 4.31 1.48 5.49
CA PHE A 46 3.26 0.47 5.46
C PHE A 46 2.05 1.03 6.20
N LEU A 47 0.89 1.02 5.53
CA LEU A 47 -0.36 1.53 6.09
C LEU A 47 -1.44 0.46 5.95
N LEU A 48 -2.22 0.27 7.00
CA LEU A 48 -3.38 -0.61 7.02
C LEU A 48 -4.65 0.23 7.13
N TYR A 49 -5.63 -0.04 6.27
CA TYR A 49 -6.93 0.64 6.25
C TYR A 49 -8.05 -0.34 6.56
N ALA A 50 -9.13 0.17 7.16
CA ALA A 50 -10.37 -0.59 7.21
C ALA A 50 -11.00 -0.59 5.81
N GLN A 51 -11.29 -1.78 5.28
CA GLN A 51 -11.87 -1.91 3.95
C GLN A 51 -13.40 -1.93 4.04
N PRO A 52 -14.13 -1.05 3.32
CA PRO A 52 -15.57 -1.11 3.26
C PRO A 52 -16.04 -2.34 2.48
N ALA A 53 -17.24 -2.84 2.77
CA ALA A 53 -17.79 -4.04 2.15
C ALA A 53 -17.98 -3.91 0.62
N ASP A 54 -18.19 -2.69 0.14
CA ASP A 54 -18.35 -2.34 -1.28
C ASP A 54 -17.08 -1.75 -1.89
N PHE A 55 -15.90 -2.05 -1.32
CA PHE A 55 -14.62 -1.57 -1.82
C PHE A 55 -14.46 -1.84 -3.32
N LYS A 56 -14.14 -0.77 -4.05
CA LYS A 56 -13.78 -0.82 -5.46
C LYS A 56 -12.42 -0.18 -5.62
N MET A 57 -11.53 -0.91 -6.26
CA MET A 57 -10.19 -0.42 -6.56
C MET A 57 -10.26 0.80 -7.48
N PRO A 58 -9.81 1.99 -7.04
CA PRO A 58 -9.68 3.13 -7.93
C PRO A 58 -8.69 2.82 -9.06
N LYS A 59 -8.93 3.38 -10.24
CA LYS A 59 -8.00 3.25 -11.36
C LYS A 59 -6.63 3.81 -10.98
N LEU A 60 -5.61 2.97 -10.94
CA LEU A 60 -4.22 3.39 -10.80
C LEU A 60 -3.68 3.77 -12.18
N ALA A 61 -3.24 5.02 -12.32
CA ALA A 61 -2.59 5.47 -13.56
C ALA A 61 -1.16 4.95 -13.66
N SER A 62 -0.41 4.97 -12.56
CA SER A 62 0.97 4.49 -12.47
C SER A 62 1.38 4.30 -11.00
N PRO A 63 2.20 3.29 -10.67
CA PRO A 63 2.80 3.18 -9.35
C PRO A 63 3.87 4.26 -9.07
N LEU A 64 4.44 4.89 -10.10
CA LEU A 64 5.58 5.84 -9.99
C LEU A 64 5.22 7.20 -9.38
N ALA A 65 3.94 7.56 -9.38
CA ALA A 65 3.43 8.83 -8.90
C ALA A 65 2.18 8.61 -8.03
N PHE A 66 2.30 7.69 -7.07
CA PHE A 66 1.18 7.32 -6.22
C PHE A 66 0.82 8.46 -5.25
N ASP A 67 -0.43 8.93 -5.36
CA ASP A 67 -1.03 9.85 -4.41
C ASP A 67 -1.94 9.07 -3.46
N LEU A 68 -1.44 8.85 -2.25
CA LEU A 68 -2.15 8.13 -1.20
C LEU A 68 -3.44 8.84 -0.78
N VAL A 69 -3.44 10.17 -0.68
CA VAL A 69 -4.60 10.93 -0.19
C VAL A 69 -5.73 10.87 -1.21
N SER A 70 -5.40 11.08 -2.49
CA SER A 70 -6.37 10.94 -3.57
C SER A 70 -6.88 9.51 -3.70
N PHE A 71 -6.01 8.51 -3.55
CA PHE A 71 -6.39 7.10 -3.53
C PHE A 71 -7.36 6.78 -2.39
N ALA A 72 -7.03 7.17 -1.15
CA ALA A 72 -7.84 6.87 0.02
C ALA A 72 -9.23 7.51 -0.07
N LYS A 73 -9.28 8.75 -0.58
CA LYS A 73 -10.53 9.46 -0.86
C LYS A 73 -11.36 8.75 -1.94
N ALA A 74 -10.76 8.36 -3.05
CA ALA A 74 -11.46 7.70 -4.15
C ALA A 74 -11.94 6.28 -3.79
N ALA A 75 -11.20 5.58 -2.93
CA ALA A 75 -11.54 4.26 -2.44
C ALA A 75 -12.53 4.25 -1.27
N GLY A 76 -12.80 5.41 -0.65
CA GLY A 76 -13.68 5.50 0.52
C GLY A 76 -13.14 4.84 1.78
N ILE A 77 -11.81 4.69 1.91
CA ILE A 77 -11.17 3.94 3.02
C ILE A 77 -10.80 4.82 4.23
N GLY A 78 -10.99 6.14 4.14
CA GLY A 78 -10.77 7.08 5.23
C GLY A 78 -9.31 7.14 5.70
N GLU A 79 -9.11 7.26 7.02
CA GLU A 79 -7.79 7.32 7.66
C GLU A 79 -7.21 5.93 7.97
N PRO A 80 -5.87 5.77 7.95
CA PRO A 80 -5.24 4.50 8.29
C PRO A 80 -5.52 4.09 9.73
N LYS A 81 -5.68 2.78 9.96
CA LYS A 81 -5.89 2.16 11.28
C LYS A 81 -4.60 1.78 11.97
N ALA A 82 -3.56 1.51 11.19
CA ALA A 82 -2.22 1.24 11.69
C ALA A 82 -1.19 1.69 10.66
N GLY A 83 0.00 2.01 11.13
CA GLY A 83 1.11 2.40 10.28
C GLY A 83 2.45 2.05 10.91
N THR A 84 3.39 1.66 10.07
CA THR A 84 4.80 1.53 10.43
C THR A 84 5.66 1.92 9.23
N PHE A 85 6.96 2.05 9.42
CA PHE A 85 7.88 2.30 8.32
C PHE A 85 9.22 1.62 8.57
N MET A 86 9.96 1.46 7.47
CA MET A 86 11.38 1.10 7.49
C MET A 86 12.16 2.12 6.67
N GLN A 87 13.45 2.26 6.99
CA GLN A 87 14.39 3.04 6.19
C GLN A 87 15.35 2.10 5.50
N VAL A 88 15.61 2.35 4.21
CA VAL A 88 16.58 1.58 3.41
C VAL A 88 17.47 2.56 2.67
N GLN A 89 18.76 2.26 2.62
CA GLN A 89 19.76 2.96 1.82
C GLN A 89 20.39 1.98 0.84
N GLY A 90 20.79 2.48 -0.33
CA GLY A 90 21.46 1.70 -1.37
C GLY A 90 22.97 1.57 -1.16
#